data_AF-B5H6K0-F1
#
_entry.id   AF-B5H6K0-F1
#
_cell.length_a   1.000
_cell.length_b   1.000
_cell.length_c   1.000
_cell.angle_alpha   90.00
_cell.angle_beta   90.00
_cell.angle_gamma   90.00
#
_symmetry.space_group_name_H-M   'P 1'
#
loop_
_entity.id
_entity.type
_entity.pdbx_description
1 polymer ?
#
loop_
_entity_poly.entity_id
_entity_poly.type
_entity_poly.pdbx_seq_one_letter_code
_entity_poly.pdbx_strand_id
1 'polypeptide(L)'
;MFQNAARTAIGLGAARLVAGSLDLTHGFWVLLAVLTLGRTTAGETWTAVRSALAGTLVGALAAGVLLYGVGHEPHAYAGLLAPAMLAAFSLGPLLGVAWAQGLFTLVVATAFAQLAPASWQLAEARIVDVLAGSVIGLACGLLAWPAGARREVRRSMAALLRATAPLAPATVGAVLSDRPATVPRAATWHSLHRLRLAEAAYAQSRSEPDDDPARTPTDWHSVLLTAQHVLIGAHQLPRYDRSGTGIPPAAADWARANADRLADATRQAADRCEGRATRPLSGPAGVRLPVCGPALPVLVDLEQWLDCLAEDLRRIHPRERQCVRAARA
;
A
#
# COMPACT_ATOMS: atom_id res chain seq x y z
N MET A 1 6.85 0.88 9.36
CA MET A 1 8.16 1.01 8.67
C MET A 1 9.27 0.15 9.30
N PHE A 2 9.64 0.35 10.57
CA PHE A 2 10.76 -0.40 11.21
C PHE A 2 10.55 -1.91 11.26
N GLN A 3 9.34 -2.38 11.59
CA GLN A 3 9.00 -3.81 11.59
C GLN A 3 9.13 -4.45 10.20
N ASN A 4 8.79 -3.70 9.14
CA ASN A 4 8.92 -4.18 7.77
C ASN A 4 10.39 -4.21 7.34
N ALA A 5 11.13 -3.13 7.59
CA ALA A 5 12.56 -3.03 7.29
C ALA A 5 13.39 -4.09 8.03
N ALA A 6 13.08 -4.35 9.31
CA ALA A 6 13.72 -5.41 10.09
C ALA A 6 13.42 -6.79 9.51
N ARG A 7 12.19 -7.04 9.07
CA ARG A 7 11.82 -8.31 8.42
C ARG A 7 12.56 -8.52 7.10
N THR A 8 12.67 -7.48 6.28
CA THR A 8 13.45 -7.51 5.03
C THR A 8 14.93 -7.75 5.30
N ALA A 9 15.51 -7.06 6.29
CA ALA A 9 16.91 -7.24 6.69
C ALA A 9 17.20 -8.66 7.22
N ILE A 10 16.29 -9.22 8.04
CA ILE A 10 16.38 -10.60 8.53
C ILE A 10 16.24 -11.59 7.37
N GLY A 11 15.32 -11.35 6.43
CA GLY A 11 15.17 -12.17 5.21
C GLY A 11 16.43 -12.18 4.34
N LEU A 12 17.01 -11.00 4.08
CA LEU A 12 18.29 -10.89 3.36
C LEU A 12 19.46 -11.53 4.12
N GLY A 13 19.51 -11.36 5.45
CA GLY A 13 20.53 -11.97 6.29
C GLY A 13 20.45 -13.50 6.27
N ALA A 14 19.24 -14.07 6.34
CA ALA A 14 19.01 -15.50 6.23
C ALA A 14 19.39 -16.03 4.84
N ALA A 15 19.00 -15.36 3.75
CA ALA A 15 19.42 -15.71 2.39
C ALA A 15 20.95 -15.72 2.24
N ARG A 16 21.64 -14.72 2.80
CA ARG A 16 23.11 -14.62 2.73
C ARG A 16 23.80 -15.70 3.57
N LEU A 17 23.26 -16.05 4.72
CA LEU A 17 23.79 -17.13 5.57
C LEU A 17 23.66 -18.50 4.88
N VAL A 18 22.53 -18.77 4.23
CA VAL A 18 22.33 -20.04 3.51
C VAL A 18 23.24 -20.10 2.27
N ALA A 19 23.36 -19.00 1.52
CA ALA A 19 24.27 -18.91 0.38
C ALA A 19 25.76 -19.08 0.76
N GLY A 20 26.16 -18.63 1.96
CA GLY A 20 27.52 -18.79 2.47
C GLY A 20 27.85 -20.19 3.00
N SER A 21 26.83 -21.01 3.27
CA SER A 21 26.99 -22.37 3.84
C SER A 21 27.12 -23.49 2.80
N LEU A 22 26.91 -23.19 1.51
CA LEU A 22 26.99 -24.15 0.42
C LEU A 22 28.36 -24.02 -0.25
N ASP A 23 29.17 -25.06 -0.09
CA ASP A 23 30.57 -25.15 -0.47
C ASP A 23 30.87 -24.78 -1.94
N LEU A 24 32.11 -24.35 -2.19
CA LEU A 24 32.58 -23.62 -3.39
C LEU A 24 32.35 -24.30 -4.76
N THR A 25 31.93 -25.57 -4.81
CA THR A 25 31.57 -26.27 -6.06
C THR A 25 30.08 -26.11 -6.43
N HIS A 26 29.20 -25.88 -5.45
CA HIS A 26 27.75 -25.69 -5.63
C HIS A 26 27.34 -24.20 -5.60
N GLY A 27 28.20 -23.34 -5.02
CA GLY A 27 27.93 -21.90 -4.87
C GLY A 27 27.67 -21.13 -6.16
N PHE A 28 28.28 -21.53 -7.30
CA PHE A 28 28.03 -20.89 -8.60
C PHE A 28 26.57 -21.05 -9.05
N TRP A 29 26.01 -22.25 -8.87
CA TRP A 29 24.65 -22.58 -9.29
C TRP A 29 23.60 -21.91 -8.42
N VAL A 30 23.86 -21.86 -7.11
CA VAL A 30 23.06 -21.09 -6.16
C VAL A 30 23.11 -19.61 -6.50
N LEU A 31 24.28 -19.06 -6.86
CA LEU A 31 24.39 -17.65 -7.28
C LEU A 31 23.57 -17.35 -8.53
N LEU A 32 23.58 -18.25 -9.53
CA LEU A 32 22.79 -18.12 -10.75
C LEU A 32 21.29 -18.16 -10.43
N ALA A 33 20.84 -19.11 -9.61
CA ALA A 33 19.45 -19.21 -9.17
C ALA A 33 19.01 -17.96 -8.39
N VAL A 34 19.85 -17.47 -7.48
CA VAL A 34 19.60 -16.23 -6.70
C VAL A 34 19.59 -14.99 -7.60
N LEU A 35 20.46 -14.90 -8.61
CA LEU A 35 20.46 -13.79 -9.57
C LEU A 35 19.22 -13.82 -10.48
N THR A 36 18.78 -15.00 -10.92
CA THR A 36 17.58 -15.17 -11.75
C THR A 36 16.30 -14.87 -10.96
N LEU A 37 16.17 -15.43 -9.75
CA LEU A 37 15.04 -15.11 -8.85
C LEU A 37 15.10 -13.65 -8.36
N GLY A 38 16.29 -13.12 -8.10
CA GLY A 38 16.48 -11.73 -7.66
C GLY A 38 16.01 -10.72 -8.71
N ARG A 39 16.15 -11.04 -10.00
CA ARG A 39 15.62 -10.20 -11.09
C ARG A 39 14.10 -10.20 -11.19
N THR A 40 13.43 -11.30 -10.87
CA THR A 40 11.97 -11.42 -11.00
C THR A 40 11.21 -10.99 -9.75
N THR A 41 11.86 -10.99 -8.58
CA THR A 41 11.23 -10.62 -7.30
C THR A 41 11.21 -9.10 -7.05
N ALA A 42 11.82 -8.29 -7.94
CA ALA A 42 11.98 -6.85 -7.73
C ALA A 42 10.68 -6.01 -7.90
N GLY A 43 9.55 -6.62 -8.27
CA GLY A 43 8.31 -5.85 -8.44
C GLY A 43 7.02 -6.64 -8.57
N GLU A 44 7.01 -7.96 -8.35
CA GLU A 44 5.88 -8.80 -8.75
C GLU A 44 5.10 -9.41 -7.57
N THR A 45 3.79 -9.50 -7.79
CA THR A 45 2.73 -9.90 -6.86
C THR A 45 2.93 -11.29 -6.25
N TRP A 46 2.40 -11.60 -5.05
CA TRP A 46 2.43 -12.96 -4.48
C TRP A 46 1.89 -14.05 -5.42
N THR A 47 0.91 -13.71 -6.26
CA THR A 47 0.40 -14.58 -7.33
C THR A 47 1.44 -14.80 -8.42
N ALA A 48 2.19 -13.77 -8.82
CA ALA A 48 3.29 -13.87 -9.76
C ALA A 48 4.47 -14.64 -9.17
N VAL A 49 4.80 -14.47 -7.88
CA VAL A 49 5.82 -15.28 -7.19
C VAL A 49 5.41 -16.76 -7.12
N ARG A 50 4.17 -17.07 -6.75
CA ARG A 50 3.66 -18.46 -6.78
C ARG A 50 3.65 -19.04 -8.19
N SER A 51 3.24 -18.23 -9.17
CA SER A 51 3.25 -18.61 -10.58
C SER A 51 4.66 -18.88 -11.08
N ALA A 52 5.62 -17.99 -10.77
CA ALA A 52 7.03 -18.15 -11.07
C ALA A 52 7.57 -19.45 -10.48
N LEU A 53 7.35 -19.68 -9.19
CA LEU A 53 7.83 -20.87 -8.49
C LEU A 53 7.24 -22.16 -9.07
N ALA A 54 5.93 -22.17 -9.33
CA ALA A 54 5.26 -23.30 -9.98
C ALA A 54 5.84 -23.55 -11.38
N GLY A 55 6.08 -22.49 -12.15
CA GLY A 55 6.73 -22.54 -13.45
C GLY A 55 8.14 -23.12 -13.40
N THR A 56 8.96 -22.68 -12.45
CA THR A 56 10.33 -23.21 -12.25
C THR A 56 10.31 -24.68 -11.84
N LEU A 57 9.41 -25.09 -10.95
CA LEU A 57 9.28 -26.50 -10.54
C LEU A 57 8.86 -27.40 -11.69
N VAL A 58 7.84 -26.99 -12.45
CA VAL A 58 7.37 -27.73 -13.64
C VAL A 58 8.46 -27.75 -14.71
N GLY A 59 9.16 -26.63 -14.93
CA GLY A 59 10.28 -26.53 -15.86
C GLY A 59 11.47 -27.41 -15.46
N ALA A 60 11.79 -27.50 -14.17
CA ALA A 60 12.83 -28.37 -13.65
C ALA A 60 12.48 -29.86 -13.82
N LEU A 61 11.22 -30.24 -13.54
CA LEU A 61 10.73 -31.59 -13.80
C LEU A 61 10.80 -31.94 -15.29
N ALA A 62 10.33 -31.04 -16.16
CA ALA A 62 10.39 -31.22 -17.61
C ALA A 62 11.84 -31.33 -18.11
N ALA A 63 12.75 -30.51 -17.59
CA ALA A 63 14.17 -30.60 -17.89
C ALA A 63 14.76 -31.94 -17.44
N GLY A 64 14.38 -32.46 -16.26
CA GLY A 64 14.80 -33.77 -15.78
C GLY A 64 14.34 -34.91 -16.68
N VAL A 65 13.05 -34.89 -17.10
CA VAL A 65 12.50 -35.88 -18.04
C VAL A 65 13.22 -35.82 -19.39
N LEU A 66 13.46 -34.60 -19.91
CA LEU A 66 14.18 -34.38 -21.16
C LEU A 66 15.60 -34.96 -21.10
N LEU A 67 16.34 -34.67 -20.02
CA LEU A 67 17.70 -35.17 -19.81
C LEU A 67 17.74 -36.70 -19.70
N TYR A 68 16.76 -37.29 -19.01
CA TYR A 68 16.64 -38.75 -18.87
C TYR A 68 16.31 -39.43 -20.20
N GLY A 69 15.39 -38.85 -20.98
CA GLY A 69 14.93 -39.44 -22.24
C GLY A 69 15.93 -39.30 -23.39
N VAL A 70 16.63 -38.16 -23.48
CA VAL A 70 17.60 -37.89 -24.57
C VAL A 70 18.97 -38.50 -24.28
N GLY A 71 19.34 -38.69 -23.01
CA GLY A 71 20.62 -39.30 -22.64
C GLY A 71 21.83 -38.42 -22.99
N HIS A 72 22.99 -39.05 -23.22
CA HIS A 72 24.27 -38.37 -23.45
C HIS A 72 24.54 -38.03 -24.92
N GLU A 73 23.60 -37.34 -25.57
CA GLU A 73 23.75 -36.91 -26.97
C GLU A 73 23.83 -35.37 -27.09
N PRO A 74 25.04 -34.78 -26.99
CA PRO A 74 25.23 -33.31 -27.03
C PRO A 74 24.63 -32.65 -28.28
N HIS A 75 24.68 -33.35 -29.42
CA HIS A 75 24.13 -32.86 -30.69
C HIS A 75 22.61 -32.71 -30.65
N ALA A 76 21.89 -33.56 -29.90
CA ALA A 76 20.45 -33.45 -29.72
C ALA A 76 20.08 -32.19 -28.93
N TYR A 77 20.82 -31.88 -27.86
CA TYR A 77 20.62 -30.66 -27.08
C TYR A 77 20.99 -29.39 -27.84
N ALA A 78 22.02 -29.43 -28.69
CA ALA A 78 22.38 -28.32 -29.57
C ALA A 78 21.26 -28.00 -30.57
N GLY A 79 20.66 -29.02 -31.17
CA GLY A 79 19.50 -28.86 -32.06
C GLY A 79 18.24 -28.34 -31.33
N LEU A 80 18.05 -28.73 -30.06
CA LEU A 80 16.90 -28.33 -29.26
C LEU A 80 17.03 -26.93 -28.64
N LEU A 81 18.26 -26.42 -28.47
CA LEU A 81 18.49 -25.13 -27.80
C LEU A 81 17.86 -23.96 -28.55
N ALA A 82 18.03 -23.88 -29.87
CA ALA A 82 17.47 -22.81 -30.68
C ALA A 82 15.92 -22.73 -30.60
N PRO A 83 15.16 -23.82 -30.80
CA PRO A 83 13.71 -23.79 -30.61
C PRO A 83 13.30 -23.55 -29.16
N ALA A 84 14.04 -24.06 -28.17
CA ALA A 84 13.77 -23.77 -26.75
C ALA A 84 13.93 -22.27 -26.42
N MET A 85 14.97 -21.62 -26.94
CA MET A 85 15.17 -20.18 -26.79
C MET A 85 14.03 -19.40 -27.45
N LEU A 86 13.66 -19.77 -28.67
CA LEU A 86 12.54 -19.13 -29.38
C LEU A 86 11.25 -19.24 -28.56
N ALA A 87 10.95 -20.43 -28.04
CA ALA A 87 9.79 -20.65 -27.18
C ALA A 87 9.88 -19.82 -25.88
N ALA A 88 11.00 -19.84 -25.18
CA ALA A 88 11.16 -19.13 -23.91
C ALA A 88 11.00 -17.61 -24.06
N PHE A 89 11.61 -17.02 -25.08
CA PHE A 89 11.60 -15.58 -25.26
C PHE A 89 10.37 -15.05 -26.01
N SER A 90 9.69 -15.87 -26.81
CA SER A 90 8.46 -15.48 -27.49
C SER A 90 7.21 -15.87 -26.71
N LEU A 91 7.07 -17.14 -26.30
CA LEU A 91 5.87 -17.65 -25.63
C LEU A 91 5.87 -17.34 -24.13
N GLY A 92 7.04 -17.29 -23.49
CA GLY A 92 7.16 -17.01 -22.06
C GLY A 92 6.47 -15.70 -21.64
N PRO A 93 6.82 -14.54 -22.23
CA PRO A 93 6.19 -13.26 -21.91
C PRO A 93 4.69 -13.23 -22.26
N LEU A 94 4.26 -13.94 -23.31
CA LEU A 94 2.87 -13.95 -23.78
C LEU A 94 1.93 -14.79 -22.88
N LEU A 95 2.43 -15.91 -22.36
CA LEU A 95 1.64 -16.85 -21.56
C LEU A 95 1.71 -16.55 -20.04
N GLY A 96 2.58 -15.63 -19.64
CA GLY A 96 2.69 -15.15 -18.27
C GLY A 96 3.87 -15.73 -17.49
N VAL A 97 4.02 -15.25 -16.25
CA VAL A 97 5.24 -15.41 -15.42
C VAL A 97 5.64 -16.87 -15.19
N ALA A 98 4.66 -17.79 -15.01
CA ALA A 98 4.95 -19.23 -14.86
C ALA A 98 5.67 -19.80 -16.10
N TRP A 99 5.14 -19.51 -17.29
CA TRP A 99 5.68 -20.02 -18.54
C TRP A 99 7.05 -19.44 -18.86
N ALA A 100 7.23 -18.14 -18.61
CA ALA A 100 8.54 -17.49 -18.73
C ALA A 100 9.61 -18.18 -17.87
N GLN A 101 9.30 -18.49 -16.61
CA GLN A 101 10.24 -19.16 -15.70
C GLN A 101 10.50 -20.63 -16.09
N GLY A 102 9.45 -21.38 -16.42
CA GLY A 102 9.58 -22.78 -16.80
C GLY A 102 10.39 -22.97 -18.08
N LEU A 103 10.08 -22.19 -19.13
CA LEU A 103 10.80 -22.27 -20.40
C LEU A 103 12.25 -21.77 -20.28
N PHE A 104 12.51 -20.75 -19.46
CA PHE A 104 13.87 -20.32 -19.17
C PHE A 104 14.68 -21.42 -18.49
N THR A 105 14.08 -22.13 -17.54
CA THR A 105 14.69 -23.29 -16.86
C THR A 105 15.07 -24.37 -17.88
N LEU A 106 14.19 -24.63 -18.85
CA LEU A 106 14.43 -25.59 -19.93
C LEU A 106 15.62 -25.16 -20.82
N VAL A 107 15.67 -23.89 -21.23
CA VAL A 107 16.76 -23.32 -22.04
C VAL A 107 18.10 -23.50 -21.35
N VAL A 108 18.19 -23.12 -20.06
CA VAL A 108 19.41 -23.26 -19.27
C VAL A 108 19.82 -24.73 -19.17
N ALA A 109 18.87 -25.64 -18.93
CA ALA A 109 19.16 -27.07 -18.87
C ALA A 109 19.74 -27.61 -20.19
N THR A 110 19.13 -27.29 -21.33
CA THR A 110 19.62 -27.67 -22.68
C THR A 110 20.97 -27.05 -23.03
N ALA A 111 21.24 -25.81 -22.60
CA ALA A 111 22.52 -25.15 -22.88
C ALA A 111 23.66 -25.85 -22.13
N PHE A 112 23.45 -26.17 -20.85
CA PHE A 112 24.49 -26.80 -20.04
C PHE A 112 24.69 -28.30 -20.33
N ALA A 113 23.67 -29.00 -20.81
CA ALA A 113 23.80 -30.40 -21.25
C ALA A 113 24.86 -30.58 -22.36
N GLN A 114 25.24 -29.50 -23.04
CA GLN A 114 26.27 -29.50 -24.09
C GLN A 114 27.70 -29.35 -23.56
N LEU A 115 27.89 -28.84 -22.34
CA LEU A 115 29.21 -28.45 -21.82
C LEU A 115 29.95 -29.57 -21.05
N ALA A 116 29.23 -30.51 -20.45
CA ALA A 116 29.83 -31.65 -19.76
C ALA A 116 28.86 -32.85 -19.77
N PRO A 117 29.37 -34.10 -19.91
CA PRO A 117 28.53 -35.30 -19.82
C PRO A 117 27.84 -35.37 -18.45
N ALA A 118 26.51 -35.52 -18.46
CA ALA A 118 25.70 -35.54 -17.26
C ALA A 118 25.99 -36.79 -16.41
N SER A 119 26.83 -36.70 -15.38
CA SER A 119 26.92 -37.77 -14.38
C SER A 119 25.68 -37.74 -13.48
N TRP A 120 25.21 -38.90 -13.01
CA TRP A 120 24.05 -39.04 -12.12
C TRP A 120 24.14 -38.12 -10.87
N GLN A 121 25.36 -37.91 -10.36
CA GLN A 121 25.67 -37.00 -9.25
C GLN A 121 25.39 -35.52 -9.58
N LEU A 122 25.52 -35.11 -10.85
CA LEU A 122 25.21 -33.75 -11.30
C LEU A 122 23.69 -33.50 -11.39
N ALA A 123 22.92 -34.53 -11.75
CA ALA A 123 21.46 -34.45 -11.82
C ALA A 123 20.83 -34.40 -10.42
N GLU A 124 21.34 -35.20 -9.48
CA GLU A 124 20.89 -35.19 -8.09
C GLU A 124 21.21 -33.85 -7.40
N ALA A 125 22.44 -33.36 -7.55
CA ALA A 125 22.84 -32.04 -7.02
C ALA A 125 21.98 -30.90 -7.58
N ARG A 126 21.60 -30.94 -8.86
CA ARG A 126 20.73 -29.93 -9.48
C ARG A 126 19.33 -29.88 -8.91
N ILE A 127 18.72 -31.04 -8.61
CA ILE A 127 17.38 -31.07 -8.02
C ILE A 127 17.43 -30.48 -6.61
N VAL A 128 18.49 -30.80 -5.84
CA VAL A 128 18.69 -30.25 -4.49
C VAL A 128 18.94 -28.74 -4.53
N ASP A 129 19.77 -28.24 -5.46
CA ASP A 129 20.04 -26.80 -5.59
C ASP A 129 18.81 -26.00 -6.04
N VAL A 130 17.99 -26.54 -6.95
CA VAL A 130 16.75 -25.90 -7.39
C VAL A 130 15.70 -25.92 -6.28
N LEU A 131 15.58 -27.02 -5.53
CA LEU A 131 14.68 -27.11 -4.38
C LEU A 131 15.13 -26.17 -3.25
N ALA A 132 16.42 -26.14 -2.94
CA ALA A 132 16.98 -25.24 -1.93
C ALA A 132 16.77 -23.77 -2.34
N GLY A 133 17.14 -23.39 -3.57
CA GLY A 133 16.91 -22.05 -4.10
C GLY A 133 15.43 -21.66 -4.12
N SER A 134 14.54 -22.59 -4.44
CA SER A 134 13.08 -22.38 -4.40
C SER A 134 12.56 -22.21 -2.98
N VAL A 135 13.02 -23.01 -2.03
CA VAL A 135 12.63 -22.91 -0.61
C VAL A 135 13.15 -21.60 0.00
N ILE A 136 14.39 -21.21 -0.30
CA ILE A 136 14.98 -19.96 0.16
C ILE A 136 14.27 -18.77 -0.49
N GLY A 137 14.01 -18.82 -1.80
CA GLY A 137 13.24 -17.79 -2.50
C GLY A 137 11.82 -17.64 -1.96
N LEU A 138 11.15 -18.76 -1.67
CA LEU A 138 9.83 -18.79 -1.05
C LEU A 138 9.86 -18.25 0.38
N ALA A 139 10.86 -18.63 1.18
CA ALA A 139 11.05 -18.12 2.53
C ALA A 139 11.33 -16.61 2.51
N CYS A 140 12.23 -16.13 1.66
CA CYS A 140 12.52 -14.71 1.49
C CYS A 140 11.29 -13.94 0.98
N GLY A 141 10.52 -14.49 0.05
CA GLY A 141 9.26 -13.89 -0.41
C GLY A 141 8.23 -13.79 0.70
N LEU A 142 8.02 -14.86 1.48
CA LEU A 142 7.11 -14.87 2.64
C LEU A 142 7.57 -13.90 3.74
N LEU A 143 8.86 -13.83 4.03
CA LEU A 143 9.46 -12.94 5.02
C LEU A 143 9.53 -11.48 4.52
N ALA A 144 9.62 -11.22 3.23
CA ALA A 144 9.61 -9.87 2.67
C ALA A 144 8.20 -9.32 2.41
N TRP A 145 7.17 -10.18 2.27
CA TRP A 145 5.83 -9.74 1.87
C TRP A 145 5.05 -9.03 2.98
N PRO A 146 4.80 -7.71 2.89
CA PRO A 146 4.12 -6.96 3.93
C PRO A 146 2.63 -7.35 4.01
N ALA A 147 2.32 -8.45 4.68
CA ALA A 147 0.96 -8.81 5.05
C ALA A 147 0.45 -7.76 6.05
N GLY A 148 -0.14 -6.67 5.56
CA GLY A 148 -0.74 -5.68 6.44
C GLY A 148 -0.90 -4.25 5.94
N ALA A 149 -0.52 -3.84 4.71
CA ALA A 149 -0.65 -2.43 4.34
C ALA A 149 -2.11 -1.93 4.38
N ARG A 150 -3.10 -2.78 4.09
CA ARG A 150 -4.51 -2.42 4.28
C ARG A 150 -4.85 -2.10 5.73
N ARG A 151 -4.36 -2.91 6.68
CA ARG A 151 -4.56 -2.68 8.11
C ARG A 151 -3.81 -1.44 8.57
N GLU A 152 -2.61 -1.22 8.04
CA GLU A 152 -1.77 -0.07 8.34
C GLU A 152 -2.37 1.23 7.78
N VAL A 153 -2.91 1.22 6.58
CA VAL A 153 -3.64 2.36 6.00
C VAL A 153 -4.87 2.69 6.83
N ARG A 154 -5.71 1.70 7.13
CA ARG A 154 -6.90 1.91 7.98
C ARG A 154 -6.54 2.55 9.32
N ARG A 155 -5.49 2.02 9.98
CA ARG A 155 -4.98 2.54 11.25
C ARG A 155 -4.39 3.93 11.11
N SER A 156 -3.61 4.19 10.07
CA SER A 156 -2.93 5.47 9.84
C SER A 156 -3.92 6.58 9.50
N MET A 157 -4.93 6.27 8.69
CA MET A 157 -6.02 7.18 8.34
C MET A 157 -6.91 7.50 9.55
N ALA A 158 -7.25 6.50 10.37
CA ALA A 158 -7.97 6.72 11.62
C ALA A 158 -7.15 7.58 12.61
N ALA A 159 -5.84 7.30 12.74
CA ALA A 159 -4.97 8.08 13.59
C ALA A 159 -4.80 9.53 13.11
N LEU A 160 -4.77 9.75 11.79
CA LEU A 160 -4.76 11.08 11.18
C LEU A 160 -6.03 11.85 11.51
N LEU A 161 -7.20 11.26 11.26
CA LEU A 161 -8.50 11.88 11.56
C LEU A 161 -8.64 12.22 13.06
N ARG A 162 -8.19 11.33 13.95
CA ARG A 162 -8.19 11.62 15.41
C ARG A 162 -7.24 12.75 15.78
N ALA A 163 -6.10 12.87 15.12
CA ALA A 163 -5.14 13.94 15.35
C ALA A 163 -5.64 15.30 14.85
N THR A 164 -6.35 15.33 13.71
CA THR A 164 -6.89 16.57 13.12
C THR A 164 -8.21 17.02 13.73
N ALA A 165 -9.03 16.11 14.28
CA ALA A 165 -10.30 16.45 14.94
C ALA A 165 -10.23 17.63 15.94
N PRO A 166 -9.27 17.71 16.89
CA PRO A 166 -9.18 18.84 17.82
C PRO A 166 -8.73 20.15 17.17
N LEU A 167 -8.20 20.14 15.94
CA LEU A 167 -7.74 21.36 15.27
C LEU A 167 -8.91 22.25 14.85
N ALA A 168 -10.08 21.68 14.53
CA ALA A 168 -11.27 22.46 14.18
C ALA A 168 -11.70 23.44 15.29
N PRO A 169 -12.01 22.99 16.52
CA PRO A 169 -12.36 23.88 17.62
C PRO A 169 -11.20 24.78 18.05
N ALA A 170 -9.94 24.30 17.96
CA ALA A 170 -8.78 25.13 18.25
C ALA A 170 -8.62 26.29 17.26
N THR A 171 -8.94 26.07 15.99
CA THR A 171 -8.88 27.10 14.93
C THR A 171 -9.97 28.12 15.15
N VAL A 172 -11.20 27.69 15.39
CA VAL A 172 -12.31 28.59 15.73
C VAL A 172 -12.00 29.39 16.99
N GLY A 173 -11.49 28.78 18.05
CA GLY A 173 -11.08 29.48 19.27
C GLY A 173 -10.01 30.54 19.00
N ALA A 174 -9.03 30.24 18.13
CA ALA A 174 -7.99 31.20 17.75
C ALA A 174 -8.53 32.37 16.91
N VAL A 175 -9.46 32.12 15.99
CA VAL A 175 -10.13 33.14 15.16
C VAL A 175 -11.02 34.04 16.00
N LEU A 176 -11.74 33.47 16.98
CA LEU A 176 -12.66 34.20 17.86
C LEU A 176 -11.96 34.95 19.01
N SER A 177 -10.63 34.83 19.14
CA SER A 177 -9.88 35.45 20.22
C SER A 177 -9.63 36.93 19.96
N ASP A 178 -9.88 37.79 20.96
CA ASP A 178 -9.56 39.23 20.90
C ASP A 178 -8.05 39.51 20.81
N ARG A 179 -7.21 38.54 21.16
CA ARG A 179 -5.74 38.62 21.11
C ARG A 179 -5.18 37.72 20.00
N PRO A 180 -3.97 38.01 19.49
CA PRO A 180 -3.27 37.13 18.57
C PRO A 180 -3.13 35.71 19.15
N ALA A 181 -4.00 34.82 18.70
CA ALA A 181 -3.97 33.41 19.04
C ALA A 181 -3.62 32.60 17.80
N THR A 182 -2.87 31.53 18.01
CA THR A 182 -2.57 30.55 16.96
C THR A 182 -2.89 29.18 17.50
N VAL A 183 -3.26 28.26 16.60
CA VAL A 183 -3.46 26.86 16.98
C VAL A 183 -2.17 26.31 17.60
N PRO A 184 -2.23 25.56 18.72
CA PRO A 184 -1.04 25.08 19.41
C PRO A 184 -0.08 24.33 18.48
N ARG A 185 1.18 24.78 18.41
CA ARG A 185 2.18 24.24 17.49
C ARG A 185 2.39 22.73 17.65
N ALA A 186 2.31 22.22 18.89
CA ALA A 186 2.42 20.79 19.17
C ALA A 186 1.28 19.97 18.54
N ALA A 187 0.04 20.47 18.57
CA ALA A 187 -1.11 19.80 17.96
C ALA A 187 -1.01 19.78 16.42
N THR A 188 -0.58 20.90 15.83
CA THR A 188 -0.33 21.00 14.38
C THR A 188 0.80 20.06 13.94
N TRP A 189 1.91 20.02 14.69
CA TRP A 189 3.04 19.13 14.40
C TRP A 189 2.66 17.65 14.51
N HIS A 190 1.91 17.28 15.55
CA HIS A 190 1.39 15.92 15.70
C HIS A 190 0.55 15.49 14.49
N SER A 191 -0.34 16.38 14.04
CA SER A 191 -1.21 16.12 12.89
C SER A 191 -0.44 16.03 11.57
N LEU A 192 0.56 16.89 11.35
CA LEU A 192 1.45 16.80 10.18
C LEU A 192 2.27 15.50 10.17
N HIS A 193 2.76 15.07 11.34
CA HIS A 193 3.46 13.80 11.45
C HIS A 193 2.54 12.62 11.09
N ARG A 194 1.29 12.65 11.57
CA ARG A 194 0.28 11.64 11.21
C ARG A 194 -0.08 11.67 9.72
N LEU A 195 -0.13 12.86 9.11
CA LEU A 195 -0.40 13.01 7.69
C LEU A 195 0.67 12.29 6.86
N ARG A 196 1.96 12.54 7.15
CA ARG A 196 3.08 11.88 6.46
C ARG A 196 3.04 10.35 6.60
N LEU A 197 2.70 9.84 7.80
CA LEU A 197 2.53 8.40 8.00
C LEU A 197 1.37 7.83 7.18
N ALA A 198 0.25 8.55 7.10
CA ALA A 198 -0.91 8.17 6.32
C ALA A 198 -0.65 8.21 4.81
N GLU A 199 0.08 9.21 4.30
CA GLU A 199 0.53 9.30 2.90
C GLU A 199 1.44 8.12 2.54
N ALA A 200 2.42 7.80 3.39
CA ALA A 200 3.31 6.66 3.16
C ALA A 200 2.53 5.33 3.16
N ALA A 201 1.60 5.15 4.11
CA ALA A 201 0.74 3.98 4.14
C ALA A 201 -0.14 3.90 2.89
N TYR A 202 -0.72 5.01 2.45
CA TYR A 202 -1.56 5.09 1.25
C TYR A 202 -0.78 4.72 -0.01
N ALA A 203 0.42 5.27 -0.20
CA ALA A 203 1.30 4.92 -1.30
C ALA A 203 1.62 3.42 -1.31
N GLN A 204 1.95 2.83 -0.15
CA GLN A 204 2.20 1.39 -0.03
C GLN A 204 0.95 0.56 -0.40
N SER A 205 -0.24 0.95 0.07
CA SER A 205 -1.47 0.20 -0.25
C SER A 205 -1.85 0.24 -1.72
N ARG A 206 -1.49 1.31 -2.44
CA ARG A 206 -1.72 1.46 -3.89
C ARG A 206 -0.79 0.58 -4.73
N SER A 207 0.36 0.19 -4.17
CA SER A 207 1.29 -0.76 -4.77
C SER A 207 0.91 -2.22 -4.50
N GLU A 208 -0.01 -2.48 -3.58
CA GLU A 208 -0.56 -3.81 -3.32
C GLU A 208 -1.82 -4.05 -4.18
N PRO A 209 -1.97 -5.24 -4.81
CA PRO A 209 -3.16 -5.54 -5.60
C PRO A 209 -4.45 -5.58 -4.76
N ASP A 210 -5.58 -5.40 -5.43
CA ASP A 210 -6.89 -5.63 -4.82
C ASP A 210 -7.19 -7.11 -4.67
N ASP A 211 -7.17 -7.61 -3.43
CA ASP A 211 -7.52 -8.99 -3.09
C ASP A 211 -9.05 -9.25 -3.16
N ASP A 212 -9.88 -8.19 -3.19
CA ASP A 212 -11.34 -8.33 -3.12
C ASP A 212 -12.07 -7.33 -4.05
N PRO A 213 -12.52 -7.77 -5.24
CA PRO A 213 -13.26 -6.92 -6.17
C PRO A 213 -14.68 -6.57 -5.71
N ALA A 214 -15.20 -7.20 -4.64
CA ALA A 214 -16.55 -6.97 -4.13
C ALA A 214 -16.60 -5.89 -3.02
N ARG A 215 -15.46 -5.47 -2.47
CA ARG A 215 -15.42 -4.39 -1.47
C ARG A 215 -15.50 -3.03 -2.14
N THR A 216 -16.48 -2.22 -1.74
CA THR A 216 -16.50 -0.81 -2.11
C THR A 216 -15.22 -0.13 -1.60
N PRO A 217 -14.39 0.45 -2.48
CA PRO A 217 -13.15 1.07 -2.05
C PRO A 217 -13.47 2.25 -1.15
N THR A 218 -12.94 2.25 0.07
CA THR A 218 -12.94 3.45 0.92
C THR A 218 -12.09 4.50 0.22
N ASP A 219 -12.63 5.70 0.01
CA ASP A 219 -11.89 6.79 -0.62
C ASP A 219 -10.87 7.39 0.35
N TRP A 220 -9.73 6.71 0.46
CA TRP A 220 -8.58 7.14 1.27
C TRP A 220 -8.02 8.49 0.82
N HIS A 221 -8.21 8.86 -0.44
CA HIS A 221 -7.75 10.14 -0.95
C HIS A 221 -8.61 11.28 -0.39
N SER A 222 -9.93 11.09 -0.31
CA SER A 222 -10.81 12.04 0.37
C SER A 222 -10.44 12.24 1.85
N VAL A 223 -9.98 11.20 2.55
CA VAL A 223 -9.49 11.33 3.95
C VAL A 223 -8.27 12.24 4.02
N LEU A 224 -7.30 12.04 3.13
CA LEU A 224 -6.08 12.85 3.07
C LEU A 224 -6.39 14.31 2.73
N LEU A 225 -7.27 14.55 1.75
CA LEU A 225 -7.72 15.89 1.37
C LEU A 225 -8.41 16.60 2.54
N THR A 226 -9.31 15.90 3.25
CA THR A 226 -9.99 16.45 4.44
C THR A 226 -8.98 16.88 5.50
N ALA A 227 -8.01 16.02 5.83
CA ALA A 227 -6.98 16.33 6.82
C ALA A 227 -6.11 17.52 6.40
N GLN A 228 -5.77 17.61 5.11
CA GLN A 228 -5.02 18.73 4.55
C GLN A 228 -5.81 20.04 4.64
N HIS A 229 -7.10 20.05 4.31
CA HIS A 229 -7.96 21.23 4.44
C HIS A 229 -8.13 21.70 5.90
N VAL A 230 -8.17 20.76 6.87
CA VAL A 230 -8.15 21.10 8.30
C VAL A 230 -6.84 21.79 8.67
N LEU A 231 -5.70 21.26 8.24
CA LEU A 231 -4.37 21.81 8.53
C LEU A 231 -4.15 23.19 7.90
N ILE A 232 -4.59 23.37 6.65
CA ILE A 232 -4.52 24.66 5.94
C ILE A 232 -5.37 25.68 6.69
N GLY A 233 -6.62 25.35 7.05
CA GLY A 233 -7.49 26.24 7.83
C GLY A 233 -6.88 26.63 9.17
N ALA A 234 -6.35 25.65 9.91
CA ALA A 234 -5.69 25.87 11.20
C ALA A 234 -4.48 26.81 11.14
N HIS A 235 -3.80 26.87 9.99
CA HIS A 235 -2.67 27.75 9.77
C HIS A 235 -3.07 29.13 9.23
N GLN A 236 -4.02 29.17 8.30
CA GLN A 236 -4.37 30.36 7.52
C GLN A 236 -5.44 31.22 8.19
N LEU A 237 -6.55 30.63 8.66
CA LEU A 237 -7.70 31.39 9.17
C LEU A 237 -7.35 32.36 10.31
N PRO A 238 -6.54 32.00 11.32
CA PRO A 238 -6.17 32.93 12.39
C PRO A 238 -5.28 34.11 11.94
N ARG A 239 -4.80 34.11 10.67
CA ARG A 239 -3.82 35.07 10.15
C ARG A 239 -4.39 36.06 9.14
N TYR A 240 -5.47 35.71 8.43
CA TYR A 240 -5.87 36.46 7.23
C TYR A 240 -6.74 37.69 7.47
N ASP A 241 -7.50 37.78 8.56
CA ASP A 241 -8.22 39.02 8.84
C ASP A 241 -8.62 39.15 10.32
N ARG A 242 -8.42 40.34 10.89
CA ARG A 242 -8.96 40.70 12.20
C ARG A 242 -9.97 41.80 11.97
N SER A 243 -11.23 41.51 12.22
CA SER A 243 -12.21 42.57 12.36
C SER A 243 -11.79 43.44 13.55
N GLY A 244 -11.51 44.72 13.33
CA GLY A 244 -11.38 45.70 14.41
C GLY A 244 -12.70 45.89 15.18
N THR A 245 -13.80 45.39 14.61
CA THR A 245 -15.10 45.20 15.23
C THR A 245 -15.18 43.85 15.94
N GLY A 246 -15.69 43.85 17.17
CA GLY A 246 -15.89 42.62 17.95
C GLY A 246 -16.87 41.65 17.28
N ILE A 247 -16.62 40.35 17.43
CA ILE A 247 -17.45 39.31 16.83
C ILE A 247 -18.76 39.18 17.64
N PRO A 248 -19.94 39.20 16.99
CA PRO A 248 -21.22 39.02 17.67
C PRO A 248 -21.28 37.70 18.45
N PRO A 249 -21.84 37.68 19.68
CA PRO A 249 -21.86 36.47 20.52
C PRO A 249 -22.59 35.30 19.85
N ALA A 250 -23.71 35.57 19.14
CA ALA A 250 -24.45 34.55 18.42
C ALA A 250 -23.65 33.90 17.27
N ALA A 251 -22.80 34.66 16.57
CA ALA A 251 -21.92 34.13 15.52
C ALA A 251 -20.77 33.31 16.13
N ALA A 252 -20.22 33.76 17.26
CA ALA A 252 -19.21 33.03 18.01
C ALA A 252 -19.73 31.69 18.57
N ASP A 253 -20.94 31.68 19.13
CA ASP A 253 -21.59 30.46 19.63
C ASP A 253 -21.90 29.48 18.50
N TRP A 254 -22.40 29.98 17.37
CA TRP A 254 -22.62 29.18 16.16
C TRP A 254 -21.31 28.53 15.67
N ALA A 255 -20.22 29.29 15.61
CA ALA A 255 -18.93 28.81 15.12
C ALA A 255 -18.36 27.71 16.03
N ARG A 256 -18.42 27.91 17.35
CA ARG A 256 -17.99 26.91 18.34
C ARG A 256 -18.80 25.62 18.22
N ALA A 257 -20.13 25.72 18.16
CA ALA A 257 -21.01 24.56 18.03
C ALA A 257 -20.79 23.78 16.72
N ASN A 258 -20.51 24.44 15.61
CA ASN A 258 -20.22 23.77 14.35
C ASN A 258 -18.83 23.12 14.33
N ALA A 259 -17.82 23.75 14.92
CA ALA A 259 -16.50 23.15 15.06
C ALA A 259 -16.50 21.91 15.94
N ASP A 260 -17.27 21.90 17.03
CA ASP A 260 -17.43 20.73 17.90
C ASP A 260 -18.13 19.59 17.16
N ARG A 261 -19.23 19.89 16.43
CA ARG A 261 -19.92 18.91 15.58
C ARG A 261 -19.00 18.34 14.50
N LEU A 262 -18.16 19.17 13.90
CA LEU A 262 -17.19 18.74 12.91
C LEU A 262 -16.13 17.81 13.52
N ALA A 263 -15.58 18.17 14.68
CA ALA A 263 -14.63 17.34 15.40
C ALA A 263 -15.21 15.97 15.75
N ASP A 264 -16.46 15.91 16.21
CA ASP A 264 -17.17 14.65 16.46
C ASP A 264 -17.38 13.83 15.19
N ALA A 265 -17.79 14.46 14.08
CA ALA A 265 -17.93 13.79 12.79
C ALA A 265 -16.58 13.22 12.30
N THR A 266 -15.48 13.94 12.48
CA THR A 266 -14.12 13.47 12.17
C THR A 266 -13.72 12.25 13.02
N ARG A 267 -14.04 12.24 14.33
CA ARG A 267 -13.81 11.08 15.20
C ARG A 267 -14.65 9.86 14.78
N GLN A 268 -15.92 10.07 14.46
CA GLN A 268 -16.79 9.00 13.95
C GLN A 268 -16.28 8.43 12.63
N ALA A 269 -15.76 9.27 11.73
CA ALA A 269 -15.11 8.81 10.50
C ALA A 269 -13.88 7.95 10.80
N ALA A 270 -13.06 8.34 11.78
CA ALA A 270 -11.90 7.56 12.22
C ALA A 270 -12.28 6.16 12.74
N ASP A 271 -13.36 6.06 13.53
CA ASP A 271 -13.84 4.79 14.06
C ASP A 271 -14.36 3.86 12.95
N ARG A 272 -14.93 4.41 11.87
CA ARG A 272 -15.30 3.61 10.67
C ARG A 272 -14.08 3.06 9.96
N CYS A 273 -13.03 3.87 9.79
CA CYS A 273 -11.80 3.40 9.17
C CYS A 273 -11.27 2.15 9.90
N GLU A 274 -11.42 2.08 11.22
CA GLU A 274 -11.07 0.90 12.04
C GLU A 274 -12.15 -0.19 12.12
N GLY A 275 -13.31 0.00 11.50
CA GLY A 275 -14.42 -0.96 11.49
C GLY A 275 -15.15 -1.04 12.84
N ARG A 276 -15.05 0.00 13.66
CA ARG A 276 -15.64 0.09 15.01
C ARG A 276 -16.98 0.81 15.04
N ALA A 277 -17.46 1.32 13.91
CA ALA A 277 -18.65 2.16 13.87
C ALA A 277 -19.94 1.37 13.72
N THR A 278 -20.91 1.68 14.58
CA THR A 278 -22.23 1.05 14.64
C THR A 278 -23.38 2.01 14.32
N ARG A 279 -23.12 3.32 14.18
CA ARG A 279 -24.14 4.36 13.93
C ARG A 279 -23.91 5.13 12.63
N PRO A 280 -24.98 5.63 11.97
CA PRO A 280 -24.89 6.55 10.84
C PRO A 280 -24.12 7.82 11.21
N LEU A 281 -23.43 8.46 10.25
CA LEU A 281 -22.86 9.80 10.48
C LEU A 281 -23.99 10.74 10.82
N SER A 282 -23.96 11.32 12.01
CA SER A 282 -24.61 12.60 12.24
C SER A 282 -23.79 13.62 11.45
N GLY A 283 -24.20 13.89 10.22
CA GLY A 283 -23.53 14.92 9.41
C GLY A 283 -23.59 16.26 10.16
N PRO A 284 -22.54 17.09 10.09
CA PRO A 284 -22.69 18.49 10.48
C PRO A 284 -23.80 19.07 9.60
N ALA A 285 -24.97 19.34 10.19
CA ALA A 285 -26.04 19.99 9.46
C ALA A 285 -25.49 21.34 8.99
N GLY A 286 -25.60 21.64 7.70
CA GLY A 286 -25.27 22.96 7.13
C GLY A 286 -26.19 24.01 7.72
N VAL A 287 -25.92 24.41 8.95
CA VAL A 287 -26.61 25.49 9.64
C VAL A 287 -25.92 26.74 9.15
N ARG A 288 -26.55 27.47 8.24
CA ARG A 288 -26.04 28.76 7.77
C ARG A 288 -25.72 29.68 8.94
N LEU A 289 -24.73 30.55 8.75
CA LEU A 289 -24.40 31.59 9.72
C LEU A 289 -25.66 32.39 10.08
N PRO A 290 -26.01 32.56 11.36
CA PRO A 290 -27.13 33.41 11.74
C PRO A 290 -26.86 34.84 11.27
N VAL A 291 -27.86 35.50 10.70
CA VAL A 291 -27.74 36.91 10.27
C VAL A 291 -27.54 37.77 11.51
N CYS A 292 -26.31 38.21 11.76
CA CYS A 292 -25.88 38.85 13.01
C CYS A 292 -25.12 40.16 12.75
N GLY A 293 -25.69 41.06 11.95
CA GLY A 293 -25.09 42.36 11.64
C GLY A 293 -24.26 42.36 10.34
N PRO A 294 -23.30 43.29 10.17
CA PRO A 294 -22.54 43.42 8.92
C PRO A 294 -21.69 42.16 8.66
N ALA A 295 -21.60 41.76 7.40
CA ALA A 295 -20.80 40.59 6.99
C ALA A 295 -19.32 40.86 7.25
N LEU A 296 -18.80 40.28 8.33
CA LEU A 296 -17.36 40.31 8.62
C LEU A 296 -16.67 39.28 7.71
N PRO A 297 -15.62 39.65 6.94
CA PRO A 297 -14.92 38.71 6.05
C PRO A 297 -14.47 37.43 6.78
N VAL A 298 -13.97 37.58 8.01
CA VAL A 298 -13.53 36.46 8.86
C VAL A 298 -14.65 35.44 9.16
N LEU A 299 -15.92 35.88 9.27
CA LEU A 299 -17.05 34.99 9.51
C LEU A 299 -17.46 34.24 8.24
N VAL A 300 -17.34 34.90 7.07
CA VAL A 300 -17.60 34.28 5.78
C VAL A 300 -16.56 33.20 5.46
N ASP A 301 -15.27 33.51 5.68
CA ASP A 301 -14.18 32.55 5.49
C ASP A 301 -14.35 31.34 6.43
N LEU A 302 -14.79 31.58 7.66
CA LEU A 302 -15.03 30.52 8.64
C LEU A 302 -16.23 29.66 8.27
N GLU A 303 -17.32 30.27 7.81
CA GLU A 303 -18.50 29.54 7.31
C GLU A 303 -18.13 28.66 6.13
N GLN A 304 -17.46 29.24 5.12
CA GLN A 304 -17.04 28.51 3.94
C GLN A 304 -16.09 27.36 4.28
N TRP A 305 -15.14 27.57 5.20
CA TRP A 305 -14.22 26.52 5.63
C TRP A 305 -14.94 25.36 6.33
N LEU A 306 -15.86 25.66 7.26
CA LEU A 306 -16.65 24.65 7.97
C LEU A 306 -17.55 23.86 7.00
N ASP A 307 -18.19 24.53 6.04
CA ASP A 307 -19.03 23.89 5.01
C ASP A 307 -18.23 22.99 4.06
N CYS A 308 -17.04 23.43 3.64
CA CYS A 308 -16.14 22.61 2.83
C CYS A 308 -15.72 21.34 3.57
N LEU A 309 -15.31 21.44 4.84
CA LEU A 309 -14.91 20.27 5.64
C LEU A 309 -16.09 19.32 5.90
N ALA A 310 -17.29 19.87 6.08
CA ALA A 310 -18.52 19.10 6.18
C ALA A 310 -18.83 18.31 4.89
N GLU A 311 -18.56 18.89 3.71
CA GLU A 311 -18.70 18.23 2.41
C GLU A 311 -17.65 17.14 2.24
N ASP A 312 -16.39 17.42 2.55
CA ASP A 312 -15.29 16.46 2.41
C ASP A 312 -15.52 15.22 3.28
N LEU A 313 -15.96 15.39 4.53
CA LEU A 313 -16.33 14.26 5.40
C LEU A 313 -17.49 13.43 4.84
N ARG A 314 -18.42 14.05 4.11
CA ARG A 314 -19.52 13.34 3.43
C ARG A 314 -19.03 12.54 2.21
N ARG A 315 -17.94 12.97 1.57
CA ARG A 315 -17.32 12.24 0.44
C ARG A 315 -16.52 11.01 0.86
N ILE A 316 -15.92 11.02 2.05
CA ILE A 316 -15.21 9.84 2.60
C ILE A 316 -16.15 8.61 2.65
N HIS A 317 -17.46 8.83 2.81
CA HIS A 317 -18.46 7.78 2.83
C HIS A 317 -19.65 8.19 1.97
N PRO A 318 -19.61 7.99 0.63
CA PRO A 318 -20.80 8.20 -0.18
C PRO A 318 -21.89 7.32 0.44
N ARG A 319 -22.97 7.96 0.91
CA ARG A 319 -24.15 7.32 1.53
C ARG A 319 -24.40 5.96 0.88
N GLU A 320 -24.83 4.99 1.68
CA GLU A 320 -25.49 3.73 1.28
C GLU A 320 -26.65 3.96 0.28
N ARG A 321 -26.36 4.53 -0.90
CA ARG A 321 -27.34 4.89 -1.94
C ARG A 321 -27.75 3.65 -2.73
N GLN A 322 -27.13 2.50 -2.48
CA GLN A 322 -27.45 1.24 -3.15
C GLN A 322 -28.45 0.37 -2.37
N CYS A 323 -28.53 0.44 -1.03
CA CYS A 323 -29.50 -0.37 -0.29
C CYS A 323 -30.96 0.11 -0.42
N VAL A 324 -31.19 1.41 -0.65
CA VAL A 324 -32.56 1.95 -0.77
C VAL A 324 -33.12 1.83 -2.20
N ARG A 325 -32.28 1.70 -3.23
CA ARG A 325 -32.76 1.45 -4.61
C ARG A 325 -33.09 -0.03 -4.88
N ALA A 326 -32.47 -0.96 -4.17
CA ALA A 326 -32.84 -2.39 -4.25
C ALA A 326 -34.12 -2.73 -3.44
N ALA A 327 -34.46 -1.93 -2.43
CA ALA A 327 -35.68 -2.10 -1.63
C ALA A 327 -36.93 -1.41 -2.22
N ARG A 328 -36.82 -0.83 -3.43
CA ARG A 328 -37.94 -0.22 -4.18
C ARG A 328 -38.12 -0.85 -5.58
N ALA A 329 -37.49 -1.99 -5.83
CA ALA A 329 -37.77 -2.84 -6.98
C ALA A 329 -38.77 -3.92 -6.59
#